data_AF-A0A2D6SR44-F1
#
_entry.id   AF-A0A2D6SR44-F1
#
_cell.length_a   1.000
_cell.length_b   1.000
_cell.length_c   1.000
_cell.angle_alpha   90.00
_cell.angle_beta   90.00
_cell.angle_gamma   90.00
#
_symmetry.space_group_name_H-M   'P 1'
#
loop_
_entity.id
_entity.type
_entity.pdbx_description
1 polymer ?
#
loop_
_entity_poly.entity_id
_entity_poly.type
_entity_poly.pdbx_seq_one_letter_code
_entity_poly.pdbx_strand_id
1 'polypeptide(L)'
;MKLPKIQNIKLIGIILAIVLVFFFSILGFSGMMAALGIILLFTLPIYMILDNFGIDQDEKLVFSFFIGVGVFPSITYWIGFFISFRIAIFISFAILVIAAYLVTRYKNKNA
;
A
#
# COMPACT_ATOMS: atom_id res chain seq x y z
N MET A 1 8.11 3.11 16.56
CA MET A 1 6.99 3.82 15.92
C MET A 1 7.06 5.30 16.29
N LYS A 2 7.51 6.20 15.41
CA LYS A 2 7.35 7.64 15.64
C LYS A 2 5.92 8.00 15.20
N LEU A 3 5.08 8.40 16.14
CA LEU A 3 3.73 8.83 15.82
C LEU A 3 3.79 10.05 14.87
N PRO A 4 2.90 10.12 13.86
CA PRO A 4 2.80 11.31 13.02
C PRO A 4 2.63 12.56 13.90
N LYS A 5 3.25 13.67 13.52
CA LYS A 5 2.95 14.97 14.16
C LYS A 5 1.45 15.24 14.06
N ILE A 6 0.83 15.80 15.11
CA ILE A 6 -0.63 16.01 15.21
C ILE A 6 -1.20 16.77 13.98
N GLN A 7 -0.43 17.71 13.42
CA GLN A 7 -0.80 18.41 12.18
C GLN A 7 -0.96 17.45 10.99
N ASN A 8 -0.08 16.46 10.84
CA ASN A 8 -0.16 15.47 9.76
C ASN A 8 -1.38 14.55 9.92
N ILE A 9 -1.75 14.21 11.16
CA ILE A 9 -2.95 13.38 11.44
C ILE A 9 -4.22 14.10 11.00
N LYS A 10 -4.34 15.40 11.29
CA LYS A 10 -5.49 16.20 10.86
C LYS A 10 -5.58 16.27 9.33
N LEU A 11 -4.45 16.54 8.66
CA LEU A 11 -4.41 16.61 7.20
C LEU A 11 -4.78 15.26 6.55
N ILE A 12 -4.21 14.16 7.04
CA ILE A 12 -4.53 12.80 6.57
C ILE A 12 -6.01 12.50 6.78
N GLY A 13 -6.58 12.84 7.95
CA GLY A 13 -8.00 12.64 8.22
C GLY A 13 -8.92 13.42 7.26
N ILE A 14 -8.56 14.66 6.94
CA ILE A 14 -9.31 15.49 5.98
C ILE A 14 -9.23 14.89 4.57
N ILE A 15 -8.04 14.52 4.10
CA ILE A 15 -7.85 13.91 2.78
C ILE A 15 -8.66 12.61 2.69
N LEU A 16 -8.59 11.77 3.73
CA LEU A 16 -9.33 10.51 3.79
C LEU A 16 -10.84 10.76 3.70
N ALA A 17 -11.36 11.73 4.46
CA ALA A 17 -12.78 12.08 4.43
C ALA A 17 -13.22 12.57 3.04
N ILE A 18 -12.43 13.43 2.39
CA ILE A 18 -12.72 13.93 1.04
C ILE A 18 -12.76 12.77 0.04
N VAL A 19 -11.78 11.87 0.08
CA VAL A 19 -11.73 10.69 -0.80
C VAL A 19 -12.95 9.80 -0.59
N LEU A 20 -13.33 9.51 0.66
CA LEU A 20 -14.48 8.67 0.96
C LEU A 20 -15.80 9.30 0.52
N VAL A 21 -15.98 10.61 0.74
CA VAL A 21 -17.17 11.34 0.28
C VAL A 21 -17.23 11.38 -1.25
N PHE A 22 -16.09 11.57 -1.92
CA PHE A 22 -16.00 11.53 -3.38
C PHE A 22 -16.39 10.17 -3.95
N PHE A 23 -15.85 9.07 -3.41
CA PHE A 23 -16.24 7.73 -3.87
C PHE A 23 -17.69 7.39 -3.51
N PHE A 24 -18.19 7.88 -2.38
CA PHE A 24 -19.59 7.74 -2.02
C PHE A 24 -20.53 8.49 -2.97
N SER A 25 -20.17 9.70 -3.40
CA SER A 25 -21.04 10.51 -4.27
C SER A 25 -21.15 9.93 -5.68
N ILE A 26 -20.10 9.28 -6.18
CA ILE A 26 -20.08 8.74 -7.55
C ILE A 26 -20.59 7.30 -7.60
N LEU A 27 -20.19 6.46 -6.64
CA LEU A 27 -20.40 5.01 -6.67
C LEU A 27 -21.22 4.49 -5.48
N GLY A 28 -21.76 5.40 -4.65
CA GLY A 28 -22.55 5.05 -3.46
C GLY A 28 -21.73 4.37 -2.36
N PHE A 29 -22.43 3.66 -1.48
CA PHE A 29 -21.82 2.94 -0.36
C PHE A 29 -20.75 1.94 -0.82
N SER A 30 -20.96 1.28 -1.95
CA SER A 30 -20.02 0.32 -2.52
C SER A 30 -18.67 0.95 -2.86
N GLY A 31 -18.66 2.15 -3.46
CA GLY A 31 -17.43 2.88 -3.76
C GLY A 31 -16.65 3.28 -2.52
N MET A 32 -17.36 3.78 -1.51
CA MET A 32 -16.75 4.13 -0.22
C MET A 32 -16.11 2.91 0.45
N MET A 33 -16.81 1.78 0.49
CA MET A 33 -16.30 0.53 1.07
C MET A 33 -15.12 -0.03 0.26
N ALA A 34 -15.13 0.09 -1.06
CA ALA A 34 -14.00 -0.30 -1.91
C ALA A 34 -12.76 0.56 -1.60
N ALA A 35 -12.91 1.89 -1.51
CA ALA A 35 -11.82 2.79 -1.14
C ALA A 35 -11.24 2.47 0.26
N LEU A 36 -12.11 2.23 1.25
CA LEU A 36 -11.67 1.78 2.58
C LEU A 36 -10.92 0.45 2.52
N GLY A 37 -11.45 -0.52 1.77
CA GLY A 37 -10.80 -1.82 1.58
C GLY A 37 -9.41 -1.68 0.95
N ILE A 38 -9.26 -0.83 -0.07
CA ILE A 38 -7.97 -0.55 -0.71
C ILE A 38 -6.98 0.04 0.30
N ILE A 39 -7.41 1.04 1.08
CA ILE A 39 -6.55 1.70 2.06
C ILE A 39 -6.12 0.70 3.15
N LEU A 40 -7.07 -0.04 3.73
CA LEU A 40 -6.80 -0.92 4.86
C LEU A 40 -6.06 -2.21 4.47
N LEU A 41 -6.39 -2.80 3.33
CA LEU A 41 -5.89 -4.12 2.95
C LEU A 41 -4.66 -4.07 2.04
N PHE A 42 -4.45 -2.97 1.30
CA PHE A 42 -3.36 -2.87 0.34
C PHE A 42 -2.35 -1.78 0.72
N THR A 43 -2.82 -0.62 1.17
CA THR A 43 -1.92 0.51 1.47
C THR A 43 -1.31 0.38 2.87
N LEU A 44 -2.13 0.16 3.90
CA LEU A 44 -1.70 0.11 5.29
C LEU A 44 -0.65 -0.99 5.56
N PRO A 45 -0.80 -2.24 5.10
CA PRO A 45 0.18 -3.29 5.40
C PRO A 45 1.54 -2.98 4.78
N ILE A 46 1.56 -2.41 3.58
CA ILE A 46 2.80 -2.01 2.92
C ILE A 46 3.44 -0.83 3.63
N TYR A 47 2.65 0.13 4.11
CA TYR A 47 3.15 1.22 4.93
C TYR A 47 3.86 0.72 6.19
N MET A 48 3.31 -0.31 6.84
CA MET A 48 3.95 -0.95 8.00
C MET A 48 5.25 -1.66 7.62
N ILE A 49 5.32 -2.32 6.46
CA ILE A 49 6.55 -2.95 5.96
C ILE A 49 7.63 -1.88 5.70
N LEU A 50 7.26 -0.79 5.02
CA LEU A 50 8.16 0.31 4.66
C LEU A 50 8.66 1.11 5.86
N ASP A 51 7.99 1.04 7.03
CA ASP A 51 8.46 1.68 8.26
C ASP A 51 9.86 1.20 8.68
N ASN A 52 10.22 -0.04 8.32
CA ASN A 52 11.53 -0.63 8.62
C ASN A 52 12.68 -0.09 7.74
N PHE A 53 12.38 0.68 6.69
CA PHE A 53 13.37 1.10 5.70
C PHE A 53 13.96 2.49 5.99
N GLY A 54 13.47 3.18 7.03
CA GLY A 54 13.91 4.54 7.37
C GLY A 54 13.56 5.57 6.30
N ILE A 55 12.54 5.29 5.48
CA ILE A 55 11.99 6.20 4.48
C ILE A 55 11.21 7.31 5.18
N ASP A 56 11.29 8.53 4.63
CA ASP A 56 10.56 9.67 5.18
C ASP A 56 9.04 9.46 5.13
N GLN A 57 8.30 10.15 5.99
CA GLN A 57 6.88 9.87 6.20
C GLN A 57 6.04 10.09 4.93
N ASP A 58 6.33 11.15 4.18
CA ASP A 58 5.56 11.53 2.99
C ASP A 58 5.85 10.56 1.83
N GLU A 59 7.13 10.26 1.60
CA GLU A 59 7.58 9.25 0.62
C GLU A 59 6.97 7.88 0.91
N LYS A 60 6.98 7.48 2.19
CA LYS A 60 6.43 6.19 2.63
C LYS A 60 4.95 6.07 2.31
N LEU A 61 4.17 7.13 2.53
CA LEU A 61 2.73 7.13 2.22
C LEU A 61 2.48 6.96 0.72
N VAL A 62 3.23 7.71 -0.11
CA VAL A 62 3.14 7.62 -1.57
C VAL A 62 3.54 6.23 -2.07
N PHE A 63 4.71 5.72 -1.66
CA PHE A 63 5.18 4.41 -2.08
C PHE A 63 4.25 3.28 -1.63
N SER A 64 3.69 3.36 -0.43
CA SER A 64 2.73 2.35 0.05
C SER A 64 1.51 2.24 -0.84
N PHE A 65 0.97 3.39 -1.26
CA PHE A 65 -0.16 3.43 -2.17
C PHE A 65 0.20 2.88 -3.55
N PHE A 66 1.32 3.34 -4.13
CA PHE A 66 1.75 2.87 -5.45
C PHE A 66 2.07 1.38 -5.48
N ILE A 67 2.73 0.85 -4.44
CA ILE A 67 3.04 -0.59 -4.39
C ILE A 67 1.75 -1.38 -4.16
N GLY A 68 0.89 -0.95 -3.23
CA GLY A 68 -0.31 -1.70 -2.85
C GLY A 68 -1.40 -1.72 -3.92
N VAL A 69 -1.60 -0.58 -4.58
CA VAL A 69 -2.71 -0.37 -5.53
C VAL A 69 -2.24 -0.45 -6.98
N GLY A 70 -0.99 -0.09 -7.25
CA GLY A 70 -0.41 -0.12 -8.60
C GLY A 70 0.37 -1.41 -8.86
N VAL A 71 1.51 -1.58 -8.17
CA VAL A 71 2.48 -2.65 -8.48
C VAL A 71 1.91 -4.03 -8.17
N PHE A 72 1.36 -4.24 -6.97
CA PHE A 72 0.86 -5.54 -6.53
C PHE A 72 -0.24 -6.10 -7.44
N PRO A 73 -1.30 -5.34 -7.78
CA PRO A 73 -2.34 -5.82 -8.68
C PRO A 73 -1.81 -6.03 -10.10
N SER A 74 -0.87 -5.19 -10.57
CA SER A 74 -0.25 -5.35 -11.88
C SER A 74 0.50 -6.68 -11.99
N ILE A 75 1.39 -6.99 -11.04
CA ILE A 75 2.13 -8.27 -11.02
C ILE A 75 1.14 -9.44 -10.93
N THR A 76 0.14 -9.32 -10.06
CA THR A 76 -0.89 -10.36 -9.87
C THR A 76 -1.65 -10.63 -11.18
N TYR A 77 -2.04 -9.58 -11.90
CA TYR A 77 -2.74 -9.69 -13.17
C TYR A 77 -1.89 -10.38 -14.23
N TRP A 78 -0.63 -9.96 -14.39
CA TRP A 78 0.30 -10.57 -15.34
C TRP A 78 0.55 -12.05 -15.07
N ILE A 79 0.78 -12.42 -13.81
CA ILE A 79 0.96 -13.83 -13.43
C ILE A 79 -0.36 -14.61 -13.59
N GLY A 80 -1.48 -13.97 -13.26
CA GLY A 80 -2.83 -14.54 -13.37
C GLY A 80 -3.27 -14.89 -14.78
N PHE A 81 -2.55 -14.46 -15.83
CA PHE A 81 -2.76 -14.95 -17.18
C PHE A 81 -2.29 -16.40 -17.37
N PHE A 82 -1.30 -16.84 -16.62
CA PHE A 82 -0.67 -18.15 -16.80
C PHE A 82 -1.15 -19.18 -15.78
N ILE A 83 -1.65 -18.74 -14.63
CA ILE A 83 -2.07 -19.61 -13.51
C ILE A 83 -3.35 -19.08 -12.84
N SER A 84 -3.92 -19.85 -11.92
CA SER A 84 -5.11 -19.37 -11.19
C SER A 84 -4.83 -18.07 -10.43
N PHE A 85 -5.77 -17.14 -10.49
CA PHE A 85 -5.65 -15.81 -9.88
C PHE A 85 -5.36 -15.88 -8.36
N ARG A 86 -5.92 -16.89 -7.67
CA ARG A 86 -5.66 -17.13 -6.24
C ARG A 86 -4.18 -17.42 -5.98
N ILE A 87 -3.55 -18.26 -6.81
CA ILE A 87 -2.12 -18.58 -6.69
C ILE A 87 -1.27 -17.36 -7.12
N ALA A 88 -1.68 -16.62 -8.15
CA ALA A 88 -1.01 -15.41 -8.60
C ALA A 88 -0.89 -14.34 -7.50
N ILE A 89 -1.94 -14.17 -6.68
CA ILE A 89 -1.93 -13.27 -5.51
C ILE A 89 -0.82 -13.68 -4.53
N PHE A 90 -0.74 -14.97 -4.18
CA PHE A 90 0.28 -15.48 -3.26
C PHE A 90 1.70 -15.31 -3.81
N ILE A 91 1.91 -15.60 -5.09
CA ILE A 91 3.22 -15.44 -5.73
C ILE A 91 3.62 -13.96 -5.76
N SER A 92 2.70 -13.06 -6.11
CA SER A 92 2.97 -11.61 -6.15
C SER A 92 3.33 -11.07 -4.76
N PHE A 93 2.66 -11.57 -3.72
CA PHE A 93 2.97 -11.22 -2.35
C PHE A 93 4.38 -11.69 -1.96
N ALA A 94 4.72 -12.94 -2.29
CA ALA A 94 6.06 -13.49 -2.04
C ALA A 94 7.15 -12.68 -2.78
N ILE A 95 6.93 -12.30 -4.03
CA ILE A 95 7.85 -11.47 -4.82
C ILE A 95 8.11 -10.13 -4.12
N LEU A 96 7.06 -9.43 -3.67
CA LEU A 96 7.21 -8.14 -2.99
C LEU A 96 7.91 -8.28 -1.63
N VAL A 97 7.61 -9.33 -0.87
CA VAL A 97 8.29 -9.59 0.41
C VAL A 97 9.78 -9.89 0.18
N ILE A 98 10.11 -10.70 -0.82
CA ILE A 98 11.50 -11.00 -1.18
C ILE A 98 12.23 -9.73 -1.64
N ALA A 99 11.60 -8.92 -2.50
CA ALA A 99 12.17 -7.66 -2.95
C ALA A 99 12.45 -6.72 -1.78
N ALA A 100 11.48 -6.56 -0.86
CA ALA A 100 11.64 -5.78 0.36
C ALA A 100 12.82 -6.32 1.20
N TYR A 101 12.88 -7.64 1.43
CA TYR A 101 13.98 -8.27 2.16
C TYR A 101 15.36 -8.03 1.52
N LEU A 102 15.46 -8.16 0.20
CA LEU A 102 16.71 -7.92 -0.55
C LEU A 102 17.18 -6.47 -0.41
N VAL A 103 16.26 -5.50 -0.52
CA VAL A 103 16.57 -4.08 -0.33
C VAL A 103 17.11 -3.81 1.08
N THR A 104 16.47 -4.37 2.12
CA THR A 104 16.95 -4.21 3.51
C THR A 104 18.33 -4.82 3.70
N ARG A 105 18.56 -6.02 3.14
CA ARG A 105 19.85 -6.72 3.27
C ARG A 105 20.97 -5.99 2.54
N TYR A 106 20.69 -5.41 1.38
CA TYR A 106 21.67 -4.64 0.62
C TYR A 106 22.04 -3.33 1.34
N LYS A 107 21.05 -2.65 1.93
CA LYS A 107 21.27 -1.46 2.77
C LYS A 107 22.19 -1.77 3.97
N ASN A 108 21.93 -2.87 4.69
CA ASN A 108 22.74 -3.27 5.85
C ASN A 108 24.15 -3.74 5.50
N LYS A 109 24.43 -4.12 4.25
CA LYS A 109 25.77 -4.49 3.80
C LYS A 109 26.64 -3.28 3.43
N ASN A 110 26.03 -2.16 3.11
CA ASN A 110 26.68 -0.93 2.62
C ASN A 110 26.63 0.22 3.64
N ALA A 111 26.09 -0.03 4.84
CA ALA A 111 26.08 0.87 5.99
C ALA A 111 27.11 0.40 7.02
#